data_AF-A0A0M3IAB4-F1
#
_entry.id   AF-A0A0M3IAB4-F1
#
_cell.length_a   1.000
_cell.length_b   1.000
_cell.length_c   1.000
_cell.angle_alpha   90.00
_cell.angle_beta   90.00
_cell.angle_gamma   90.00
#
_symmetry.space_group_name_H-M   'P 1'
#
loop_
_entity.id
_entity.type
_entity.pdbx_description
1 polymer ?
#
loop_
_entity_poly.entity_id
_entity_poly.type
_entity_poly.pdbx_seq_one_letter_code
_entity_poly.pdbx_strand_id
1 'polypeptide(L)'
;MRRDVYFGSRYADKGLTCVIYTGDNDARPDDILDRAKNRFDIVVDERKLHFVYLRWVAGSKVGCYVHYPVVSADMIKSVESREARFNNAEWISSSWLFSLCKLIYYRIFAFFYGLCGKCADVVMVNGSWTRNHILELWRMPERTFVVYPPCNVHAFLR
;
A
#
# COMPACT_ATOMS: atom_id res chain seq x y z
N MET A 1 27.22 11.58 -17.91
CA MET A 1 27.63 11.81 -16.52
C MET A 1 26.44 11.43 -15.63
N ARG A 2 26.39 10.18 -15.15
CA ARG A 2 25.33 9.69 -14.25
C ARG A 2 25.60 10.27 -12.85
N ARG A 3 24.60 10.90 -12.25
CA ARG A 3 24.65 11.32 -10.84
C ARG A 3 24.06 10.16 -10.06
N ASP A 4 24.91 9.34 -9.47
CA ASP A 4 24.49 8.29 -8.55
C ASP A 4 23.71 8.95 -7.41
N VAL A 5 22.50 8.46 -7.16
CA VAL A 5 21.60 9.03 -6.15
C VAL A 5 22.02 8.49 -4.79
N TYR A 6 23.04 9.10 -4.20
CA TYR A 6 23.42 8.83 -2.82
C TYR A 6 22.34 9.40 -1.89
N PHE A 7 21.37 8.57 -1.49
CA PHE A 7 20.44 8.90 -0.39
C PHE A 7 21.23 9.29 0.89
N GLY A 8 22.44 8.74 1.05
CA GLY A 8 23.36 9.09 2.13
C GLY A 8 24.07 10.45 1.95
N SER A 9 24.40 10.92 0.74
CA SER A 9 25.28 12.09 0.58
C SER A 9 24.66 13.40 1.10
N ARG A 10 23.34 13.57 1.00
CA ARG A 10 22.66 14.77 1.54
C ARG A 10 22.47 14.78 3.05
N TYR A 11 22.68 13.66 3.73
CA TYR A 11 22.35 13.49 5.15
C TYR A 11 23.48 12.86 5.98
N ALA A 12 24.55 12.34 5.36
CA ALA A 12 25.66 11.65 6.01
C ALA A 12 26.46 12.55 6.96
N ASP A 13 26.53 13.85 6.67
CA ASP A 13 27.23 14.86 7.50
C ASP A 13 26.50 15.20 8.81
N LYS A 14 25.23 14.81 8.98
CA LYS A 14 24.44 15.19 10.17
C LYS A 14 24.48 14.17 11.31
N GLY A 15 25.37 13.18 11.27
CA GLY A 15 25.44 12.13 12.30
C GLY A 15 24.19 11.24 12.36
N LEU A 16 23.47 11.11 11.25
CA LEU A 16 22.25 10.31 11.17
C LEU A 16 22.54 8.81 11.12
N THR A 17 21.93 8.06 12.05
CA THR A 17 21.89 6.59 12.04
C THR A 17 20.67 6.13 11.26
N CYS A 18 20.85 5.24 10.28
CA CYS A 18 19.76 4.68 9.48
C CYS A 18 19.40 3.28 10.02
N VAL A 19 18.13 3.06 10.37
CA VAL A 19 17.63 1.76 10.84
C VAL A 19 16.68 1.20 9.79
N ILE A 20 16.99 0.00 9.27
CA ILE A 20 16.18 -0.71 8.28
C ILE A 20 15.47 -1.88 8.97
N TYR A 21 14.14 -1.87 8.93
CA TYR A 21 13.30 -2.96 9.42
C TYR A 21 12.95 -3.90 8.26
N THR A 22 13.23 -5.19 8.39
CA THR A 22 12.93 -6.19 7.36
C THR A 22 12.22 -7.40 7.97
N GLY A 23 11.18 -7.89 7.29
CA GLY A 23 10.52 -9.16 7.62
C GLY A 23 11.11 -10.38 6.88
N ASP A 24 12.08 -10.13 5.99
CA ASP A 24 12.77 -11.15 5.23
C ASP A 24 13.88 -11.75 6.10
N ASN A 25 13.53 -12.79 6.86
CA ASN A 25 14.43 -13.43 7.82
C ASN A 25 15.58 -14.19 7.14
N ASP A 26 15.47 -14.46 5.85
CA ASP A 26 16.44 -15.25 5.09
C ASP A 26 17.41 -14.36 4.29
N ALA A 27 17.11 -13.06 4.15
CA ALA A 27 17.95 -12.11 3.43
C ALA A 27 19.01 -11.45 4.34
N ARG A 28 20.28 -11.53 3.95
CA ARG A 28 21.35 -10.84 4.69
C ARG A 28 21.35 -9.33 4.39
N PRO A 29 21.93 -8.50 5.27
CA PRO A 29 22.12 -7.07 5.04
C PRO A 29 22.72 -6.77 3.67
N ASP A 30 23.76 -7.51 3.31
CA ASP A 30 24.51 -7.34 2.06
C ASP A 30 23.63 -7.61 0.85
N ASP A 31 22.79 -8.65 0.91
CA ASP A 31 21.85 -9.00 -0.18
C ASP A 31 20.83 -7.88 -0.42
N ILE A 32 20.36 -7.24 0.66
CA ILE A 32 19.39 -6.14 0.60
C ILE A 32 20.05 -4.89 0.00
N LEU A 33 21.27 -4.58 0.41
CA LEU A 33 22.04 -3.44 -0.07
C LEU A 33 22.44 -3.61 -1.54
N ASP A 34 22.87 -4.81 -1.94
CA ASP A 34 23.18 -5.13 -3.33
C ASP A 34 21.93 -5.04 -4.22
N ARG A 35 20.77 -5.49 -3.74
CA ARG A 35 19.51 -5.29 -4.46
C ARG A 35 19.15 -3.81 -4.58
N ALA A 36 19.33 -3.03 -3.52
CA ALA A 36 19.06 -1.59 -3.54
C ALA A 36 19.95 -0.86 -4.56
N LYS A 37 21.24 -1.19 -4.57
CA LYS A 37 22.21 -0.68 -5.54
C LYS A 37 21.87 -1.08 -6.96
N ASN A 38 21.66 -2.38 -7.22
CA ASN A 38 21.44 -2.87 -8.57
C ASN A 38 20.09 -2.46 -9.17
N ARG A 39 19.04 -2.32 -8.34
CA ARG A 39 17.69 -2.00 -8.80
C ARG A 39 17.39 -0.51 -8.82
N PHE A 40 17.94 0.24 -7.85
CA PHE A 40 17.59 1.64 -7.64
C PHE A 40 18.79 2.59 -7.72
N ASP A 41 20.02 2.08 -7.91
CA ASP A 41 21.26 2.87 -7.94
C ASP A 41 21.50 3.66 -6.65
N ILE A 42 21.10 3.06 -5.52
CA ILE A 42 21.23 3.64 -4.18
C ILE A 42 22.42 3.00 -3.47
N VAL A 43 23.40 3.82 -3.10
CA VAL A 43 24.57 3.43 -2.30
C VAL A 43 24.43 4.01 -0.90
N VAL A 44 24.61 3.17 0.13
CA VAL A 44 24.47 3.55 1.54
C VAL A 44 25.71 3.11 2.33
N ASP A 45 26.10 3.90 3.32
CA ASP A 45 27.22 3.58 4.22
C ASP A 45 26.76 2.58 5.30
N GLU A 46 27.22 1.34 5.15
CA GLU A 46 26.91 0.20 6.05
C GLU A 46 27.27 0.48 7.51
N ARG A 47 28.29 1.30 7.78
CA ARG A 47 28.76 1.57 9.14
C ARG A 47 27.75 2.32 10.00
N LYS A 48 26.80 3.02 9.36
CA LYS A 48 25.73 3.79 10.02
C LYS A 48 24.38 3.10 9.90
N LEU A 49 24.36 1.84 9.47
CA LEU A 49 23.15 1.12 9.11
C LEU A 49 22.89 -0.05 10.04
N HIS A 50 21.69 -0.08 10.64
CA HIS A 50 21.29 -1.17 11.53
C HIS A 50 20.08 -1.91 10.96
N PHE A 51 20.19 -3.23 10.82
CA PHE A 51 19.10 -4.09 10.38
C PHE A 51 18.35 -4.69 11.57
N VAL A 52 17.03 -4.59 11.54
CA VAL A 52 16.13 -5.19 12.54
C VAL A 52 15.23 -6.20 11.83
N TYR A 53 15.40 -7.47 12.15
CA TYR A 53 14.64 -8.60 11.58
C TYR A 53 13.36 -8.83 12.38
N LEU A 54 12.23 -8.52 11.77
CA LEU A 54 10.90 -8.62 12.38
C LEU A 54 10.37 -10.05 12.19
N ARG A 55 10.59 -10.92 13.19
CA ARG A 55 10.26 -12.35 13.07
C ARG A 55 8.74 -12.60 13.06
N TRP A 56 7.98 -12.13 14.04
CA TRP A 56 6.51 -12.15 14.06
C TRP A 56 6.04 -11.09 15.07
N VAL A 57 5.35 -10.06 14.60
CA VAL A 57 4.58 -9.05 15.37
C VAL A 57 5.22 -8.60 16.71
N ALA A 58 6.28 -7.79 16.64
CA ALA A 58 6.89 -7.12 17.80
C ALA A 58 6.17 -5.80 18.16
N GLY A 59 4.84 -5.73 18.06
CA GLY A 59 4.10 -4.47 18.23
C GLY A 59 4.52 -3.37 17.24
N SER A 60 5.06 -3.77 16.09
CA SER A 60 5.54 -2.84 15.06
C SER A 60 4.41 -1.95 14.58
N LYS A 61 4.71 -0.66 14.42
CA LYS A 61 3.79 0.27 13.78
C LYS A 61 3.60 -0.14 12.33
N VAL A 62 2.35 -0.35 11.92
CA VAL A 62 1.99 -0.77 10.56
C VAL A 62 1.48 0.43 9.77
N GLY A 63 2.19 0.78 8.71
CA GLY A 63 1.73 1.73 7.71
C GLY A 63 1.30 1.01 6.43
N CYS A 64 0.22 1.45 5.79
CA CYS A 64 -0.15 0.97 4.46
C CYS A 64 -0.36 2.13 3.47
N TYR A 65 -0.04 1.88 2.19
CA TYR A 65 -0.31 2.80 1.09
C TYR A 65 -1.24 2.12 0.09
N VAL A 66 -2.46 2.62 -0.05
CA VAL A 66 -3.50 2.04 -0.92
C VAL A 66 -3.67 2.92 -2.15
N HIS A 67 -3.35 2.36 -3.31
CA HIS A 67 -3.56 3.01 -4.61
C HIS A 67 -4.96 2.71 -5.17
N TYR A 68 -5.38 1.45 -5.13
CA TYR A 68 -6.74 1.03 -5.43
C TYR A 68 -7.16 -0.05 -4.42
N PRO A 69 -8.36 0.05 -3.84
CA PRO A 69 -8.83 -0.96 -2.92
C PRO A 69 -9.21 -2.24 -3.69
N VAL A 70 -8.93 -3.40 -3.10
CA VAL A 70 -9.23 -4.70 -3.73
C VAL A 70 -10.74 -4.87 -3.96
N VAL A 71 -11.55 -4.40 -3.01
CA VAL A 71 -12.99 -4.25 -3.15
C VAL A 71 -13.36 -2.81 -2.82
N SER A 72 -14.26 -2.19 -3.58
CA SER A 72 -14.80 -0.85 -3.28
C SER A 72 -16.29 -0.91 -2.98
N ALA A 73 -16.82 0.12 -2.32
CA ALA A 73 -18.24 0.22 -2.06
C ALA A 73 -19.07 0.28 -3.35
N ASP A 74 -18.54 0.88 -4.42
CA ASP A 74 -19.20 0.90 -5.73
C ASP A 74 -19.31 -0.50 -6.34
N MET A 75 -18.32 -1.38 -6.11
CA MET A 75 -18.40 -2.78 -6.54
C MET A 75 -19.54 -3.53 -5.83
N ILE A 76 -19.73 -3.26 -4.54
CA ILE A 76 -20.80 -3.87 -3.74
C ILE A 76 -22.16 -3.34 -4.19
N LYS A 77 -22.29 -2.00 -4.31
CA LYS A 77 -23.52 -1.33 -4.78
C LYS A 77 -23.90 -1.79 -6.18
N SER A 78 -22.94 -1.96 -7.09
CA SER A 78 -23.21 -2.44 -8.46
C SER A 78 -23.77 -3.86 -8.50
N VAL A 79 -23.35 -4.76 -7.58
CA VAL A 79 -23.92 -6.11 -7.49
C VAL A 79 -25.29 -6.07 -6.82
N GLU A 80 -25.47 -5.20 -5.82
CA GLU A 80 -26.74 -4.99 -5.13
C GLU A 80 -27.82 -4.40 -6.06
N SER A 81 -27.47 -3.40 -6.88
CA SER A 81 -28.36 -2.82 -7.89
C SER A 81 -28.49 -3.68 -9.16
N ARG A 82 -27.74 -4.78 -9.24
CA ARG A 82 -27.67 -5.67 -10.41
C ARG A 82 -27.34 -4.91 -11.70
N GLU A 83 -26.52 -3.86 -11.60
CA GLU A 83 -26.00 -3.12 -12.76
C GLU A 83 -24.87 -3.91 -13.44
N ALA A 84 -24.95 -4.04 -14.76
CA ALA A 84 -23.86 -4.62 -15.56
C ALA A 84 -22.72 -3.59 -15.68
N ARG A 85 -21.52 -3.95 -15.22
CA ARG A 85 -20.29 -3.16 -15.31
C ARG A 85 -19.08 -4.07 -15.54
N PHE A 86 -17.90 -3.51 -15.73
CA PHE A 86 -16.65 -4.27 -15.93
C PHE A 86 -16.38 -5.33 -14.84
N ASN A 87 -16.86 -5.11 -13.61
CA ASN A 87 -16.71 -6.02 -12.46
C ASN A 87 -17.98 -6.84 -12.17
N ASN A 88 -19.05 -6.66 -12.93
CA ASN A 88 -20.32 -7.35 -12.79
C ASN A 88 -20.88 -7.75 -14.16
N ALA A 89 -20.55 -8.96 -14.58
CA ALA A 89 -20.94 -9.48 -15.88
C ALA A 89 -22.46 -9.57 -16.03
N GLU A 90 -22.93 -9.40 -17.27
CA GLU A 90 -24.35 -9.27 -17.58
C GLU A 90 -25.18 -10.50 -17.16
N TRP A 91 -24.60 -11.70 -17.27
CA TRP A 91 -25.24 -12.95 -16.83
C TRP A 91 -25.38 -13.05 -15.31
N ILE A 92 -24.50 -12.40 -14.55
CA ILE A 92 -24.59 -12.31 -13.08
C ILE A 92 -25.69 -11.31 -12.72
N SER A 93 -25.71 -10.12 -13.33
CA SER A 93 -26.77 -9.12 -13.08
C SER A 93 -28.15 -9.62 -13.48
N SER A 94 -28.28 -10.36 -14.57
CA SER A 94 -29.57 -10.91 -15.05
C SER A 94 -30.10 -12.04 -14.17
N SER A 95 -29.25 -12.65 -13.35
CA SER A 95 -29.60 -13.78 -12.50
C SER A 95 -29.66 -13.41 -11.01
N TRP A 96 -30.81 -13.62 -10.38
CA TRP A 96 -30.99 -13.33 -8.97
C TRP A 96 -30.05 -14.15 -8.06
N LEU A 97 -29.94 -15.47 -8.29
CA LEU A 97 -29.13 -16.35 -7.45
C LEU A 97 -27.63 -16.00 -7.51
N PHE A 98 -27.09 -15.81 -8.73
CA PHE A 98 -25.67 -15.48 -8.89
C PHE A 98 -25.33 -14.09 -8.35
N SER A 99 -26.21 -13.09 -8.54
CA SER A 99 -26.06 -11.78 -7.89
C SER A 99 -26.08 -11.89 -6.36
N LEU A 100 -26.98 -12.70 -5.80
CA LEU A 100 -27.06 -12.91 -4.35
C LEU A 100 -25.79 -13.60 -3.80
N CYS A 101 -25.35 -14.69 -4.41
CA CYS A 101 -24.13 -15.38 -4.02
C CYS A 101 -22.91 -14.45 -4.08
N LYS A 102 -22.79 -13.68 -5.15
CA LYS A 102 -21.71 -12.70 -5.31
C LYS A 102 -21.79 -11.56 -4.30
N LEU A 103 -22.98 -11.09 -3.98
CA LEU A 103 -23.18 -10.06 -2.96
C LEU A 103 -22.77 -10.57 -1.58
N ILE A 104 -23.17 -11.79 -1.21
CA ILE A 104 -22.75 -12.44 0.05
C ILE A 104 -21.22 -12.57 0.08
N TYR A 105 -20.61 -13.04 -1.01
CA TYR A 105 -19.15 -13.13 -1.13
C TYR A 105 -18.48 -11.77 -0.92
N TYR A 106 -18.91 -10.72 -1.62
CA TYR A 106 -18.32 -9.38 -1.47
C TYR A 106 -18.54 -8.81 -0.06
N ARG A 107 -19.67 -9.06 0.59
CA ARG A 107 -19.91 -8.60 1.96
C ARG A 107 -19.01 -9.30 2.98
N ILE A 108 -18.84 -10.62 2.85
CA ILE A 108 -17.91 -11.40 3.68
C ILE A 108 -16.47 -10.93 3.45
N PHE A 109 -16.07 -10.77 2.19
CA PHE A 109 -14.74 -10.29 1.84
C PHE A 109 -14.49 -8.88 2.37
N ALA A 110 -15.43 -7.95 2.19
CA ALA A 110 -15.34 -6.58 2.69
C ALA A 110 -15.23 -6.54 4.23
N PHE A 111 -15.92 -7.43 4.93
CA PHE A 111 -15.81 -7.55 6.39
C PHE A 111 -14.40 -7.93 6.82
N PHE A 112 -13.83 -9.00 6.26
CA PHE A 112 -12.46 -9.42 6.57
C PHE A 112 -11.42 -8.38 6.11
N TYR A 113 -11.61 -7.79 4.94
CA TYR A 113 -10.77 -6.71 4.43
C TYR A 113 -10.75 -5.51 5.39
N GLY A 114 -11.91 -5.13 5.94
CA GLY A 114 -12.02 -4.11 6.98
C GLY A 114 -11.34 -4.49 8.29
N LEU A 115 -11.44 -5.75 8.73
CA LEU A 115 -10.73 -6.23 9.92
C LEU A 115 -9.21 -6.16 9.76
N CYS A 116 -8.69 -6.62 8.62
CA CYS A 116 -7.26 -6.52 8.30
C CYS A 116 -6.81 -5.06 8.21
N GLY A 117 -7.61 -4.19 7.59
CA GLY A 117 -7.31 -2.76 7.50
C GLY A 117 -7.20 -2.06 8.85
N LYS A 118 -8.00 -2.46 9.84
CA LYS A 118 -7.93 -1.93 11.22
C LYS A 118 -6.63 -2.26 11.95
N CYS A 119 -5.86 -3.26 11.48
CA CYS A 119 -4.55 -3.56 12.03
C CYS A 119 -3.49 -2.52 11.66
N ALA A 120 -3.77 -1.60 10.72
CA ALA A 120 -2.86 -0.51 10.39
C ALA A 120 -2.93 0.63 11.42
N ASP A 121 -1.76 1.13 11.83
CA ASP A 121 -1.62 2.34 12.63
C ASP A 121 -1.81 3.61 11.78
N VAL A 122 -1.33 3.59 10.53
CA VAL A 122 -1.48 4.68 9.57
C VAL A 122 -1.84 4.15 8.19
N VAL A 123 -2.85 4.76 7.57
CA VAL A 123 -3.33 4.42 6.23
C VAL A 123 -3.15 5.63 5.32
N MET A 124 -2.37 5.45 4.26
CA MET A 124 -2.15 6.47 3.24
C MET A 124 -2.87 6.03 1.96
N VAL A 125 -3.54 6.96 1.29
CA VAL A 125 -4.28 6.67 0.05
C VAL A 125 -3.92 7.65 -1.05
N ASN A 126 -3.92 7.20 -2.30
CA ASN A 126 -3.46 8.01 -3.44
C ASN A 126 -4.41 9.17 -3.84
N GLY A 127 -5.62 9.23 -3.30
CA GLY A 127 -6.60 10.23 -3.69
C GLY A 127 -7.90 10.17 -2.88
N SER A 128 -8.76 11.17 -3.09
CA SER A 128 -10.04 11.31 -2.40
C SER A 128 -11.02 10.17 -2.70
N TRP A 129 -11.05 9.67 -3.93
CA TRP A 129 -11.87 8.53 -4.32
C TRP A 129 -11.51 7.28 -3.50
N THR A 130 -10.23 6.92 -3.46
CA THR A 130 -9.73 5.78 -2.68
C THR A 130 -9.99 5.96 -1.19
N ARG A 131 -9.82 7.19 -0.67
CA ARG A 131 -10.14 7.52 0.72
C ARG A 131 -11.57 7.18 1.08
N ASN A 132 -12.54 7.63 0.29
CA ASN A 132 -13.95 7.45 0.62
C ASN A 132 -14.33 5.97 0.69
N HIS A 133 -13.85 5.14 -0.24
CA HIS A 133 -14.09 3.70 -0.20
C HIS A 133 -13.41 3.02 0.99
N ILE A 134 -12.16 3.37 1.31
CA ILE A 134 -11.47 2.84 2.49
C ILE A 134 -12.21 3.27 3.76
N LEU A 135 -12.76 4.47 3.83
CA LEU A 135 -13.54 4.91 4.99
C LEU A 135 -14.88 4.15 5.11
N GLU A 136 -15.60 3.92 4.02
CA GLU A 136 -16.83 3.11 4.04
C GLU A 136 -16.55 1.66 4.51
N LEU A 137 -15.44 1.07 4.05
CA LEU A 137 -15.11 -0.33 4.31
C LEU A 137 -14.39 -0.54 5.66
N TRP A 138 -13.35 0.23 5.95
CA TRP A 138 -12.48 0.03 7.10
C TRP A 138 -12.90 0.88 8.32
N ARG A 139 -13.62 1.98 8.08
CA ARG A 139 -14.21 2.86 9.12
C ARG A 139 -13.19 3.51 10.07
N MET A 140 -12.03 3.92 9.57
CA MET A 140 -10.92 4.51 10.35
C MET A 140 -10.57 5.94 9.89
N PRO A 141 -11.44 6.96 10.13
CA PRO A 141 -11.22 8.33 9.65
C PRO A 141 -9.96 8.98 10.22
N GLU A 142 -9.71 8.81 11.52
CA GLU A 142 -8.59 9.43 12.24
C GLU A 142 -7.21 8.92 11.80
N ARG A 143 -7.15 7.78 11.10
CA ARG A 143 -5.90 7.12 10.69
C ARG A 143 -5.68 7.13 9.17
N THR A 144 -6.62 7.69 8.40
CA THR A 144 -6.61 7.62 6.93
C THR A 144 -6.34 8.98 6.30
N PHE A 145 -5.17 9.11 5.66
CA PHE A 145 -4.64 10.35 5.09
C PHE A 145 -4.46 10.24 3.57
N VAL A 146 -4.75 11.31 2.84
CA VAL A 146 -4.48 11.38 1.39
C VAL A 146 -3.02 11.76 1.18
N VAL A 147 -2.29 10.93 0.42
CA VAL A 147 -0.90 11.16 0.03
C VAL A 147 -0.79 10.88 -1.48
N TYR A 148 -0.67 11.95 -2.26
CA TYR A 148 -0.50 11.84 -3.71
C TYR A 148 0.90 11.31 -4.04
N PRO A 149 1.04 10.45 -5.05
CA PRO A 149 2.34 9.99 -5.51
C PRO A 149 3.17 11.19 -6.03
N PRO A 150 4.49 11.18 -5.84
CA PRO A 150 5.35 12.25 -6.34
C PRO A 150 5.28 12.28 -7.88
N CYS A 151 4.81 13.40 -8.43
CA CYS A 151 4.78 13.62 -9.87
C CYS A 151 5.99 14.49 -10.27
N ASN A 152 6.81 14.00 -11.20
CA ASN A 152 7.93 14.77 -11.73
C ASN A 152 7.40 15.79 -12.75
N VAL A 153 7.30 17.05 -12.34
CA VAL A 153 6.82 18.15 -13.18
C VAL A 153 7.89 18.74 -14.10
N HIS A 154 9.17 18.35 -13.96
CA HIS A 154 10.25 18.89 -14.80
C HIS A 154 10.10 18.54 -16.29
N ALA A 155 9.37 17.47 -16.62
CA ALA A 155 9.07 17.12 -18.00
C ALA A 155 8.02 18.02 -18.66
N PHE A 156 7.19 18.72 -17.87
CA PHE A 156 6.08 19.55 -18.34
C PHE A 156 6.38 21.06 -18.32
N LEU A 157 7.52 21.45 -17.74
CA LEU A 157 7.99 22.85 -17.67
C LEU A 157 8.94 23.20 -18.84
N ARG A 158 8.83 22.48 -19.97
CA ARG A 158 9.59 22.74 -21.20
C ARG A 158 8.73 23.45 -22.24
#